data_AF-A0A4S9YIG5-F1
#
_entry.id   AF-A0A4S9YIG5-F1
#
_cell.length_a   1.000
_cell.length_b   1.000
_cell.length_c   1.000
_cell.angle_alpha   90.00
_cell.angle_beta   90.00
_cell.angle_gamma   90.00
#
_symmetry.space_group_name_H-M   'P 1'
#
loop_
_entity.id
_entity.type
_entity.pdbx_description
1 polymer ?
#
loop_
_entity_poly.entity_id
_entity_poly.type
_entity_poly.pdbx_seq_one_letter_code
_entity_poly.pdbx_strand_id
1 'polypeptide(L)'
;MLSLYNFCSLCAFIPGMNGLHLFAVAGGSAITGGMGFLYHRRRKVAEANRSDWQSKTRNYNSSALGASGAVMGVGALTACLMPNAPMQLMLIPITFPLWVFVAGYGLIDSYFLDSPTSSIAHAGHLGGLVFGAAYYLAFMRRSPAGVWKSVERMIRRR
;
A
#
# COMPACT_ATOMS: atom_id res chain seq x y z
N MET A 1 4.70 -8.83 -9.01
CA MET A 1 3.78 -9.05 -10.16
C MET A 1 2.64 -9.98 -9.76
N LEU A 2 2.89 -11.20 -9.23
CA LEU A 2 1.85 -12.11 -8.75
C LEU A 2 0.89 -11.51 -7.70
N SER A 3 1.42 -10.77 -6.71
CA SER A 3 0.61 -10.11 -5.67
C SER A 3 -0.37 -9.09 -6.25
N LEU A 4 0.09 -8.25 -7.19
CA LEU A 4 -0.75 -7.27 -7.88
C LEU A 4 -1.89 -7.97 -8.64
N TYR A 5 -1.57 -9.05 -9.36
CA TYR A 5 -2.57 -9.84 -10.08
C TYR A 5 -3.63 -10.42 -9.14
N ASN A 6 -3.23 -10.98 -8.00
CA ASN A 6 -4.15 -11.54 -7.01
C ASN A 6 -5.07 -10.47 -6.42
N PHE A 7 -4.53 -9.30 -6.04
CA PHE A 7 -5.36 -8.22 -5.50
C PHE A 7 -6.32 -7.64 -6.55
N CYS A 8 -5.85 -7.41 -7.78
CA CYS A 8 -6.71 -6.96 -8.88
C CYS A 8 -7.82 -7.99 -9.18
N SER A 9 -7.49 -9.28 -9.17
CA SER A 9 -8.46 -10.37 -9.37
C SER A 9 -9.53 -10.37 -8.27
N LEU A 10 -9.14 -10.24 -7.00
CA LEU A 10 -10.09 -10.13 -5.89
C LEU A 10 -11.00 -8.90 -6.03
N CYS A 11 -10.44 -7.76 -6.41
CA CYS A 11 -11.21 -6.55 -6.61
C CYS A 11 -12.19 -6.64 -7.79
N ALA A 12 -11.83 -7.35 -8.87
CA ALA A 12 -12.68 -7.47 -10.06
C ALA A 12 -14.04 -8.14 -9.79
N PHE A 13 -14.16 -8.95 -8.73
CA PHE A 13 -15.42 -9.57 -8.33
C PHE A 13 -16.35 -8.65 -7.51
N ILE A 14 -15.91 -7.44 -7.18
CA ILE A 14 -16.70 -6.52 -6.36
C ILE A 14 -17.68 -5.75 -7.24
N PRO A 15 -18.99 -5.80 -6.94
CA PRO A 15 -19.98 -4.99 -7.65
C PRO A 15 -19.62 -3.49 -7.59
N GLY A 16 -19.52 -2.86 -8.75
CA GLY A 16 -19.10 -1.46 -8.90
C GLY A 16 -17.60 -1.26 -9.17
N MET A 17 -16.78 -2.30 -9.08
CA MET A 17 -15.38 -2.25 -9.54
C MET A 17 -15.33 -2.41 -11.07
N ASN A 18 -14.51 -1.60 -11.73
CA ASN A 18 -14.25 -1.70 -13.16
C ASN A 18 -12.76 -1.49 -13.45
N GLY A 19 -12.35 -1.68 -14.71
CA GLY A 19 -10.95 -1.52 -15.12
C GLY A 19 -10.40 -0.11 -14.88
N LEU A 20 -11.23 0.93 -14.94
CA LEU A 20 -10.80 2.31 -14.66
C LEU A 20 -10.44 2.51 -13.19
N HIS A 21 -11.19 1.93 -12.26
CA HIS A 21 -10.86 1.97 -10.84
C HIS A 21 -9.53 1.27 -10.56
N LEU A 22 -9.30 0.10 -11.17
CA LEU A 22 -8.06 -0.65 -11.04
C LEU A 22 -6.87 0.12 -11.63
N PHE A 23 -7.05 0.74 -12.80
CA PHE A 23 -6.01 1.57 -13.42
C PHE A 23 -5.71 2.81 -12.58
N ALA A 24 -6.75 3.51 -12.11
CA ALA A 24 -6.62 4.71 -11.30
C ALA A 24 -5.94 4.43 -9.95
N VAL A 25 -6.33 3.35 -9.27
CA VAL A 25 -5.69 2.99 -7.99
C VAL A 25 -4.25 2.54 -8.20
N ALA A 26 -3.97 1.68 -9.18
CA ALA A 26 -2.61 1.19 -9.41
C ALA A 26 -1.67 2.32 -9.87
N GLY A 27 -2.11 3.12 -10.84
CA GLY A 27 -1.33 4.25 -11.38
C GLY A 27 -1.15 5.36 -10.35
N GLY A 28 -2.23 5.77 -9.67
CA GLY A 28 -2.16 6.78 -8.62
C GLY A 28 -1.25 6.37 -7.47
N SER A 29 -1.34 5.11 -7.02
CA SER A 29 -0.48 4.58 -5.95
C SER A 29 0.98 4.44 -6.38
N ALA A 30 1.26 4.14 -7.65
CA ALA A 30 2.62 4.15 -8.17
C ALA A 30 3.22 5.55 -8.14
N ILE A 31 2.43 6.56 -8.52
CA ILE A 31 2.84 7.97 -8.52
C ILE A 31 3.05 8.46 -7.09
N THR A 32 2.08 8.31 -6.20
CA THR A 32 2.20 8.76 -4.81
C THR A 32 3.29 8.01 -4.05
N GLY A 33 3.47 6.72 -4.32
CA GLY A 33 4.59 5.96 -3.78
C GLY A 33 5.94 6.47 -4.29
N GLY A 34 6.06 6.73 -5.59
CA GLY A 34 7.26 7.36 -6.17
C GLY A 34 7.55 8.73 -5.54
N MET A 35 6.53 9.58 -5.38
CA MET A 35 6.63 10.89 -4.74
C MET A 35 7.05 10.78 -3.27
N GLY A 36 6.44 9.87 -2.50
CA GLY A 36 6.78 9.64 -1.09
C GLY A 36 8.24 9.21 -0.91
N PHE A 37 8.71 8.30 -1.77
CA PHE A 37 10.12 7.92 -1.81
C PHE A 37 11.05 9.10 -2.13
N LEU A 38 10.74 9.86 -3.18
CA LEU A 38 11.57 11.01 -3.59
C LEU A 38 11.58 12.11 -2.53
N TYR A 39 10.45 12.38 -1.89
CA TYR A 39 10.34 13.35 -0.80
C TYR A 39 11.19 12.93 0.39
N HIS A 40 11.05 11.69 0.84
CA HIS A 40 11.85 11.16 1.95
C HIS A 40 13.34 11.17 1.63
N ARG A 41 13.72 10.78 0.40
CA ARG A 41 15.10 10.87 -0.09
C ARG A 41 15.63 12.31 -0.05
N ARG A 42 14.87 13.29 -0.53
CA ARG A 42 15.27 14.71 -0.50
C ARG A 42 15.52 15.19 0.93
N ARG A 43 14.66 14.83 1.88
CA ARG A 43 14.86 15.16 3.30
C ARG A 43 16.13 14.57 3.87
N LYS A 44 16.36 13.27 3.68
CA LYS A 44 17.57 12.59 4.19
C LYS A 44 18.87 13.14 3.60
N VAL A 45 18.84 13.56 2.34
CA VAL A 45 19.98 14.21 1.70
C VAL A 45 20.19 15.63 2.24
N ALA A 46 19.12 16.41 2.45
CA ALA A 46 19.21 17.75 3.03
C ALA A 46 19.71 17.74 4.49
N GLU A 47 19.37 16.69 5.24
CA GLU A 47 19.79 16.49 6.64
C GLU A 47 21.20 15.86 6.77
N ALA A 48 21.88 15.51 5.67
CA ALA A 48 23.19 14.86 5.70
C ALA A 48 24.38 15.85 5.73
N ASN A 49 25.33 15.64 6.63
CA ASN A 49 26.58 16.39 6.70
C ASN A 49 27.45 16.21 5.45
N ARG A 50 28.23 17.24 5.08
CA ARG A 50 29.07 17.30 3.86
C ARG A 50 30.04 16.10 3.68
N SER A 51 30.48 15.47 4.77
CA SER A 51 31.35 14.28 4.73
C SER A 51 30.63 12.96 4.40
N ASP A 52 29.30 12.89 4.53
CA ASP A 52 28.50 11.66 4.35
C ASP A 52 27.87 11.56 2.95
N TRP A 53 28.14 12.53 2.07
CA TRP A 53 27.49 12.61 0.76
C TRP A 53 27.81 11.41 -0.12
N GLN A 54 29.07 10.95 -0.14
CA GLN A 54 29.51 9.83 -0.98
C GLN A 54 28.99 8.47 -0.51
N SER A 55 28.84 8.25 0.81
CA SER A 55 28.32 7.01 1.38
C SER A 55 26.79 6.93 1.28
N LYS A 56 26.06 8.03 1.47
CA LYS A 56 24.59 8.06 1.32
C LYS A 56 24.13 8.03 -0.14
N THR A 57 24.77 8.78 -1.04
CA THR A 57 24.35 8.80 -2.47
C THR A 57 24.42 7.44 -3.15
N ARG A 58 25.36 6.57 -2.76
CA ARG A 58 25.50 5.20 -3.29
C ARG A 58 24.34 4.27 -2.89
N ASN A 59 23.87 4.35 -1.64
CA ASN A 59 22.75 3.54 -1.14
C ASN A 59 21.38 4.02 -1.65
N TYR A 60 21.27 5.31 -1.99
CA TYR A 60 20.02 5.89 -2.52
C TYR A 60 19.90 5.86 -4.05
N ASN A 61 20.83 5.22 -4.76
CA ASN A 61 20.78 5.12 -6.23
C ASN A 61 19.84 4.00 -6.74
N SER A 62 19.05 3.38 -5.86
CA SER A 62 17.98 2.46 -6.24
C SER A 62 16.83 3.21 -6.92
N SER A 63 16.57 2.89 -8.18
CA SER A 63 15.39 3.31 -8.91
C SER A 63 14.14 2.64 -8.32
N ALA A 64 13.41 3.32 -7.45
CA ALA A 64 12.09 2.86 -7.00
C ALA A 64 11.05 3.15 -8.10
N LEU A 65 10.79 2.16 -8.96
CA LEU A 65 9.88 2.26 -10.12
C LEU A 65 8.39 2.37 -9.77
N GLY A 66 8.01 2.69 -8.53
CA GLY A 66 6.61 2.82 -8.09
C GLY A 66 5.79 1.53 -8.10
N ALA A 67 6.29 0.42 -8.65
CA ALA A 67 5.58 -0.85 -8.77
C ALA A 67 5.18 -1.44 -7.39
N SER A 68 6.04 -1.33 -6.37
CA SER A 68 5.67 -1.77 -5.02
C SER A 68 4.63 -0.84 -4.39
N GLY A 69 4.68 0.46 -4.67
CA GLY A 69 3.62 1.41 -4.30
C GLY A 69 2.26 1.03 -4.91
N ALA A 70 2.24 0.60 -6.18
CA ALA A 70 1.04 0.09 -6.84
C ALA A 70 0.46 -1.15 -6.14
N VAL A 71 1.32 -2.11 -5.78
CA VAL A 71 0.91 -3.30 -5.01
C VAL A 71 0.32 -2.90 -3.66
N MET A 72 0.98 -1.99 -2.95
CA MET A 72 0.54 -1.54 -1.62
C MET A 72 -0.78 -0.80 -1.68
N GLY A 73 -0.99 0.07 -2.67
CA GLY A 73 -2.24 0.81 -2.80
C GLY A 73 -3.40 -0.05 -3.29
N VAL A 74 -3.18 -0.94 -4.25
CA VAL A 74 -4.22 -1.91 -4.66
C VAL A 74 -4.55 -2.83 -3.48
N GLY A 75 -3.54 -3.35 -2.78
CA GLY A 75 -3.72 -4.18 -1.58
C GLY A 75 -4.49 -3.45 -0.47
N ALA A 76 -4.21 -2.17 -0.23
CA ALA A 76 -4.96 -1.34 0.72
C ALA A 76 -6.44 -1.17 0.32
N LEU A 77 -6.71 -0.87 -0.95
CA LEU A 77 -8.08 -0.83 -1.47
C LEU A 77 -8.78 -2.19 -1.28
N THR A 78 -8.12 -3.29 -1.64
CA THR A 78 -8.66 -4.65 -1.48
C THR A 78 -8.93 -4.98 -0.02
N ALA A 79 -8.04 -4.62 0.90
CA ALA A 79 -8.22 -4.83 2.34
C ALA A 79 -9.40 -4.03 2.90
N CYS A 80 -9.62 -2.80 2.41
CA CYS A 80 -10.80 -2.03 2.81
C CYS A 80 -12.11 -2.59 2.22
N LEU A 81 -12.05 -3.24 1.07
CA LEU A 81 -13.22 -3.81 0.40
C LEU A 81 -13.57 -5.23 0.88
N MET A 82 -12.55 -6.02 1.19
CA MET A 82 -12.66 -7.41 1.60
C MET A 82 -11.71 -7.68 2.77
N PRO A 83 -11.93 -7.06 3.94
CA PRO A 83 -10.99 -7.13 5.07
C PRO A 83 -10.74 -8.57 5.52
N ASN A 84 -11.77 -9.40 5.50
CA ASN A 84 -11.71 -10.79 5.95
C ASN A 84 -11.39 -11.79 4.82
N ALA A 85 -10.93 -11.32 3.65
CA ALA A 85 -10.47 -12.23 2.60
C ALA A 85 -9.33 -13.11 3.15
N PRO A 86 -9.41 -14.45 3.03
CA PRO A 86 -8.39 -15.34 3.56
C PRO A 86 -7.13 -15.24 2.72
N MET A 87 -6.00 -14.97 3.38
CA MET A 87 -4.69 -14.87 2.77
C MET A 87 -3.73 -15.87 3.44
N GLN A 88 -2.90 -16.52 2.64
CA GLN A 88 -1.87 -17.45 3.10
C GLN A 88 -0.50 -16.97 2.65
N LEU A 89 0.51 -17.20 3.50
CA LEU A 89 1.89 -17.13 3.07
C LEU A 89 2.22 -18.42 2.33
N MET A 90 2.91 -18.32 1.19
CA MET A 90 3.13 -19.42 0.22
C MET A 90 3.63 -20.75 0.84
N LEU A 91 4.28 -20.70 2.00
CA LEU A 91 4.88 -21.87 2.67
C LEU A 91 4.29 -22.17 4.05
N ILE A 92 3.38 -21.32 4.57
CA ILE A 92 2.79 -21.48 5.89
C ILE A 92 1.28 -21.70 5.70
N PRO A 93 0.74 -22.90 5.98
CA PRO A 93 -0.67 -23.22 5.76
C PRO A 93 -1.57 -22.63 6.86
N ILE A 94 -1.33 -21.36 7.22
CA ILE A 94 -2.14 -20.60 8.18
C ILE A 94 -2.79 -19.45 7.42
N THR A 95 -4.11 -19.38 7.51
CA THR A 95 -4.90 -18.31 6.92
C THR A 95 -5.01 -17.14 7.90
N PHE A 96 -4.71 -15.94 7.43
CA PHE A 96 -5.00 -14.71 8.16
C PHE A 96 -5.88 -13.80 7.29
N PRO A 97 -6.71 -12.94 7.91
CA PRO A 97 -7.51 -11.99 7.16
C PRO A 97 -6.63 -10.94 6.48
N LEU A 98 -6.98 -10.56 5.25
CA LEU A 98 -6.20 -9.64 4.42
C LEU A 98 -5.84 -8.32 5.11
N TRP A 99 -6.74 -7.76 5.91
CA TRP A 99 -6.47 -6.50 6.63
C TRP A 99 -5.25 -6.60 7.55
N VAL A 100 -4.97 -7.78 8.14
CA VAL A 100 -3.82 -7.99 9.02
C VAL A 100 -2.52 -7.88 8.25
N PHE A 101 -2.46 -8.46 7.05
CA PHE A 101 -1.25 -8.39 6.22
C PHE A 101 -0.95 -6.96 5.80
N VAL A 102 -1.96 -6.24 5.31
CA VAL A 102 -1.78 -4.85 4.84
C VAL A 102 -1.45 -3.91 6.00
N ALA A 103 -2.17 -4.02 7.12
CA ALA A 103 -1.88 -3.20 8.30
C ALA A 103 -0.50 -3.52 8.89
N GLY A 104 -0.16 -4.80 9.02
CA GLY A 104 1.14 -5.24 9.53
C GLY A 104 2.29 -4.74 8.65
N TYR A 105 2.16 -4.83 7.33
CA TYR A 105 3.17 -4.31 6.41
C TYR A 105 3.31 -2.78 6.53
N GLY A 106 2.19 -2.05 6.60
CA GLY A 106 2.21 -0.60 6.84
C GLY A 106 2.86 -0.20 8.16
N LEU A 107 2.66 -0.97 9.23
CA LEU A 107 3.34 -0.74 10.52
C LEU A 107 4.84 -0.99 10.44
N ILE A 108 5.26 -2.07 9.77
CA ILE A 108 6.67 -2.38 9.54
C ILE A 108 7.34 -1.27 8.72
N ASP A 109 6.72 -0.86 7.61
CA ASP A 109 7.22 0.25 6.78
C ASP A 109 7.31 1.56 7.57
N SER A 110 6.35 1.83 8.45
CA SER A 110 6.37 3.02 9.31
C SER A 110 7.49 2.96 10.34
N TYR A 111 7.72 1.80 10.94
CA TYR A 111 8.78 1.60 11.93
C TYR A 111 10.18 1.74 11.33
N PHE A 112 10.39 1.22 10.11
CA PHE A 112 11.68 1.27 9.43
C PHE A 112 11.84 2.47 8.49
N LEU A 113 10.91 3.44 8.54
CA LEU A 113 10.88 4.59 7.64
C LEU A 113 12.22 5.34 7.59
N ASP A 114 12.84 5.56 8.75
CA ASP A 114 14.09 6.30 8.90
C ASP A 114 15.32 5.41 9.07
N SER A 115 15.17 4.08 8.89
CA SER A 115 16.25 3.13 9.14
C SER A 115 17.44 3.36 8.20
N PRO A 116 18.65 3.63 8.74
CA PRO A 116 19.84 3.87 7.92
C PRO A 116 20.41 2.59 7.30
N THR A 117 19.97 1.42 7.76
CA THR A 117 20.46 0.10 7.30
C THR A 117 19.53 -0.58 6.30
N SER A 118 18.34 -0.03 6.07
CA SER A 118 17.39 -0.63 5.14
C SER A 118 17.60 -0.13 3.72
N SER A 119 17.62 -1.06 2.76
CA SER A 119 17.63 -0.78 1.32
C SER A 119 16.22 -0.65 0.72
N ILE A 120 15.17 -0.73 1.56
CA ILE A 120 13.76 -0.71 1.15
C ILE A 120 13.21 0.72 1.12
N ALA A 121 12.44 1.05 0.08
CA ALA A 121 11.77 2.34 -0.08
C ALA A 121 10.45 2.43 0.72
N HIS A 122 10.51 2.32 2.06
CA HIS A 122 9.32 2.27 2.92
C HIS A 122 8.38 3.47 2.73
N ALA A 123 8.94 4.68 2.59
CA ALA A 123 8.14 5.88 2.31
C ALA A 123 7.31 5.76 1.01
N GLY A 124 7.81 5.02 0.03
CA GLY A 124 7.07 4.76 -1.20
C GLY A 124 5.98 3.70 -1.04
N HIS A 125 6.18 2.70 -0.19
CA HIS A 125 5.12 1.76 0.18
C HIS A 125 3.99 2.45 0.93
N LEU A 126 4.32 3.29 1.91
CA LEU A 126 3.34 4.08 2.67
C LEU A 126 2.57 5.05 1.75
N GLY A 127 3.26 5.72 0.82
CA GLY A 127 2.61 6.60 -0.15
C GLY A 127 1.59 5.87 -1.04
N GLY A 128 1.89 4.63 -1.45
CA GLY A 128 0.94 3.77 -2.16
C GLY A 128 -0.23 3.33 -1.27
N LEU A 129 0.06 2.83 -0.06
CA LEU A 129 -0.93 2.38 0.92
C LEU A 129 -1.94 3.49 1.25
N VAL A 130 -1.45 4.70 1.54
CA VAL A 130 -2.28 5.88 1.84
C VAL A 130 -3.18 6.22 0.65
N PHE A 131 -2.65 6.22 -0.58
CA PHE A 131 -3.47 6.49 -1.76
C PHE A 131 -4.58 5.45 -1.94
N GLY A 132 -4.28 4.17 -1.82
CA GLY A 132 -5.27 3.09 -1.91
C GLY A 132 -6.39 3.23 -0.88
N ALA A 133 -6.04 3.51 0.37
CA ALA A 133 -7.00 3.76 1.44
C ALA A 133 -7.84 5.02 1.19
N ALA A 134 -7.21 6.11 0.74
CA ALA A 134 -7.91 7.35 0.40
C ALA A 134 -8.86 7.15 -0.79
N TYR A 135 -8.43 6.40 -1.80
CA TYR A 135 -9.26 6.05 -2.95
C TYR A 135 -10.49 5.25 -2.54
N TYR A 136 -10.32 4.29 -1.63
CA TYR A 136 -11.46 3.57 -1.03
C TYR A 136 -12.43 4.55 -0.40
N LEU A 137 -11.95 5.44 0.48
CA LEU A 137 -12.80 6.39 1.19
C LEU A 137 -13.54 7.34 0.26
N ALA A 138 -12.90 7.80 -0.81
CA ALA A 138 -13.44 8.77 -1.75
C ALA A 138 -14.44 8.15 -2.73
N PHE A 139 -14.13 6.98 -3.30
CA PHE A 139 -14.87 6.44 -4.45
C PHE A 139 -15.57 5.11 -4.18
N MET A 140 -15.05 4.30 -3.27
CA MET A 140 -15.55 2.94 -3.02
C MET A 140 -16.20 2.74 -1.64
N ARG A 141 -16.29 3.78 -0.82
CA ARG A 141 -16.88 3.67 0.53
C ARG A 141 -18.34 3.20 0.51
N ARG A 142 -19.09 3.53 -0.56
CA ARG A 142 -20.49 3.15 -0.74
C ARG A 142 -20.68 1.83 -1.47
N SER A 143 -19.60 1.13 -1.85
CA SER A 143 -19.74 -0.15 -2.54
C SER A 143 -20.55 -1.15 -1.69
N PRO A 144 -21.24 -2.11 -2.32
CA PRO A 144 -21.99 -3.15 -1.60
C PRO A 144 -21.09 -4.03 -0.71
N ALA A 145 -19.79 -4.08 -1.01
CA ALA A 145 -18.75 -4.70 -0.20
C ALA A 145 -17.95 -3.65 0.58
N GLY A 146 -17.22 -4.09 1.62
CA GLY A 146 -16.26 -3.25 2.34
C GLY A 146 -16.53 -3.01 3.81
N VAL A 147 -15.52 -2.46 4.47
CA VAL A 147 -15.51 -2.16 5.91
C VAL A 147 -16.70 -1.30 6.30
N TRP A 148 -17.05 -0.28 5.49
CA TRP A 148 -18.18 0.62 5.80
C TRP A 148 -19.53 -0.11 5.91
N LYS A 149 -19.81 -1.08 5.03
CA LYS A 149 -21.04 -1.89 5.11
C LYS A 149 -21.05 -2.83 6.31
N SER A 150 -19.89 -3.32 6.73
CA SER A 150 -19.78 -4.09 7.98
C SER A 150 -20.03 -3.22 9.21
N VAL A 151 -19.53 -1.97 9.21
CA VAL A 151 -19.81 -0.97 10.25
C VAL A 151 -21.29 -0.58 10.26
N GLU A 152 -21.89 -0.29 9.10
CA GLU A 152 -23.32 0.06 8.99
C GLU A 152 -24.21 -1.06 9.53
N ARG A 153 -23.92 -2.33 9.20
CA ARG A 153 -24.65 -3.48 9.74
C ARG A 153 -24.50 -3.61 11.25
N MET A 154 -23.33 -3.28 11.81
CA MET A 154 -23.11 -3.31 13.25
C MET A 154 -23.90 -2.22 13.98
N ILE A 155 -23.94 -1.01 13.41
CA ILE A 155 -24.68 0.13 13.96
C ILE A 155 -26.19 -0.11 13.90
N ARG A 156 -26.71 -0.58 12.77
CA ARG A 156 -28.16 -0.84 12.57
C ARG A 156 -28.68 -2.09 13.31
N ARG A 157 -27.80 -2.90 13.89
CA ARG A 157 -28.13 -4.06 14.74
C ARG A 157 -28.24 -3.71 16.22
N ARG A 158 -28.08 -2.43 16.57
CA ARG A 158 -28.40 -1.86 17.89
C ARG A 158 -29.67 -1.02 17.76
#